data_AF-A0A2G5SGI4-F1
#
_entry.id   AF-A0A2G5SGI4-F1
#
_cell.length_a   1.000
_cell.length_b   1.000
_cell.length_c   1.000
_cell.angle_alpha   90.00
_cell.angle_beta   90.00
_cell.angle_gamma   90.00
#
_symmetry.space_group_name_H-M   'P 1'
#
loop_
_entity.id
_entity.type
_entity.pdbx_description
1 polymer ?
#
loop_
_entity_poly.entity_id
_entity_poly.type
_entity_poly.pdbx_seq_one_letter_code
_entity_poly.pdbx_strand_id
1 'polypeptide(L)'
;MPIPLLSFPSDLLRDIFKGCDPFDLYQLSECSKRTRKSIMTNTSKNNWKIKGNDKKIGVLCGNVRYRFIKTTTPTSYYEYSQVNRFYGDWSERVKGMFIPYPNGGFTELFVYLVDTFRIRTVNELRSPNETAPSCSFDQYLELMRSVIDRELDVERLCCDTKGDKCAIANFMELSNQINVTEAFHCDQPFPPGFQHQFTRFPIQILLKGASTISKIFEIFISIDAEFWVRKKTLLDNSPKITRS
;
A
#
# COMPACT_ATOMS: atom_id res chain seq x y z
N MET A 1 -24.25 -2.08 35.76
CA MET A 1 -22.85 -2.35 36.15
C MET A 1 -22.09 -2.72 34.88
N PRO A 2 -21.08 -1.94 34.45
CA PRO A 2 -20.33 -2.29 33.25
C PRO A 2 -19.51 -3.56 33.51
N ILE A 3 -19.72 -4.60 32.70
CA ILE A 3 -18.89 -5.81 32.74
C ILE A 3 -17.58 -5.49 32.01
N PRO A 4 -16.40 -5.74 32.60
CA PRO A 4 -15.13 -5.47 31.93
C PRO A 4 -15.02 -6.30 30.65
N LEU A 5 -14.94 -5.64 29.49
CA LEU A 5 -14.84 -6.32 28.19
C LEU A 5 -13.75 -7.40 28.18
N LEU A 6 -12.59 -7.09 28.75
CA LEU A 6 -11.42 -7.98 28.77
C LEU A 6 -11.48 -9.13 29.78
N SER A 7 -12.57 -9.26 30.55
CA SER A 7 -12.82 -10.45 31.38
C SER A 7 -13.58 -11.54 30.63
N PHE A 8 -14.08 -11.26 29.42
CA PHE A 8 -14.74 -12.28 28.62
C PHE A 8 -13.76 -13.33 28.08
N PRO A 9 -14.22 -14.59 27.89
CA PRO A 9 -13.45 -15.63 27.21
C PRO A 9 -13.02 -15.19 25.81
N SER A 10 -11.90 -15.72 25.33
CA SER A 10 -11.31 -15.34 24.04
C SER A 10 -12.24 -15.57 22.85
N ASP A 11 -13.08 -16.61 22.89
CA ASP A 11 -14.05 -16.87 21.81
C ASP A 11 -15.13 -15.78 21.75
N LEU A 12 -15.66 -15.35 22.90
CA LEU A 12 -16.63 -14.27 22.95
C LEU A 12 -16.00 -12.92 22.55
N LEU A 13 -14.77 -12.65 22.97
CA LEU A 13 -14.02 -11.47 22.53
C LEU A 13 -13.83 -11.46 21.02
N ARG A 14 -13.57 -12.62 20.42
CA ARG A 14 -13.45 -12.76 18.97
C ARG A 14 -14.73 -12.42 18.25
N ASP A 15 -15.87 -12.89 18.74
CA ASP A 15 -17.17 -12.59 18.15
C ASP A 15 -17.53 -11.11 18.30
N ILE A 16 -17.22 -10.50 19.44
CA ILE A 16 -17.39 -9.06 19.65
C ILE A 16 -16.53 -8.26 18.67
N PHE A 17 -15.23 -8.52 18.61
CA PHE A 17 -14.32 -7.77 17.73
C PHE A 17 -14.58 -8.01 16.25
N LYS A 18 -15.12 -9.17 15.86
CA LYS A 18 -15.57 -9.44 14.49
C LYS A 18 -16.76 -8.57 14.09
N GLY A 19 -17.61 -8.18 15.05
CA GLY A 19 -18.72 -7.27 14.85
C GLY A 19 -18.33 -5.79 14.81
N CYS A 20 -17.15 -5.44 15.32
CA CYS A 20 -16.64 -4.07 15.33
C CYS A 20 -16.12 -3.64 13.96
N ASP A 21 -16.36 -2.39 13.62
CA ASP A 21 -15.74 -1.79 12.44
C ASP A 21 -14.37 -1.14 12.74
N PRO A 22 -13.59 -0.73 11.73
CA PRO A 22 -12.26 -0.17 11.97
C PRO A 22 -12.21 1.02 12.94
N PHE A 23 -13.27 1.82 13.03
CA PHE A 23 -13.29 2.96 13.95
C PHE A 23 -13.52 2.49 15.39
N ASP A 24 -14.45 1.55 15.60
CA ASP A 24 -14.67 0.92 16.91
C ASP A 24 -13.38 0.25 17.41
N LEU A 25 -12.71 -0.53 16.54
CA LEU A 25 -11.48 -1.22 16.90
C LEU A 25 -10.34 -0.25 17.20
N TYR A 26 -10.24 0.87 16.48
CA TYR A 26 -9.24 1.91 16.77
C TYR A 26 -9.48 2.55 18.14
N GLN A 27 -10.72 2.95 18.44
CA GLN A 27 -11.04 3.54 19.74
C GLN A 27 -10.77 2.56 20.89
N LEU A 28 -11.14 1.28 20.72
CA LEU A 28 -10.86 0.24 21.69
C LEU A 28 -9.36 -0.01 21.87
N SER A 29 -8.57 0.01 20.79
CA SER A 29 -7.13 -0.21 20.87
C SER A 29 -6.41 0.93 21.62
N GLU A 30 -6.93 2.14 21.54
CA GLU A 30 -6.42 3.30 22.30
C GLU A 30 -6.72 3.23 23.80
N CYS A 31 -7.72 2.46 24.25
CA CYS A 31 -8.05 2.36 25.66
C CYS A 31 -6.93 1.75 26.52
N SER A 32 -6.24 0.72 26.01
CA SER A 32 -5.10 0.12 26.72
C SER A 32 -4.27 -0.81 25.83
N LYS A 33 -2.98 -0.99 26.21
CA LYS A 33 -2.11 -2.00 25.59
C LYS A 33 -2.70 -3.41 25.65
N ARG A 34 -3.45 -3.74 26.71
CA ARG A 34 -4.11 -5.05 26.86
C ARG A 34 -5.27 -5.20 25.87
N THR A 35 -6.07 -4.16 25.67
CA THR A 35 -7.15 -4.15 24.68
C THR A 35 -6.59 -4.31 23.27
N ARG A 36 -5.55 -3.53 22.93
CA ARG A 36 -4.86 -3.65 21.63
C ARG A 36 -4.34 -5.06 21.38
N LYS A 37 -3.65 -5.67 22.35
CA LYS A 37 -3.19 -7.06 22.24
C LYS A 37 -4.34 -8.04 22.02
N SER A 38 -5.46 -7.85 22.73
CA SER A 38 -6.66 -8.67 22.58
C SER A 38 -7.26 -8.57 21.17
N ILE A 39 -7.30 -7.37 20.59
CA ILE A 39 -7.72 -7.16 19.19
C ILE A 39 -6.76 -7.90 18.27
N MET A 40 -5.45 -7.68 18.42
CA MET A 40 -4.42 -8.32 17.58
C MET A 40 -4.45 -9.85 17.57
N THR A 41 -4.87 -10.50 18.67
CA THR A 41 -4.97 -11.96 18.76
C THR A 41 -6.28 -12.50 18.19
N ASN A 42 -7.33 -11.69 18.14
CA ASN A 42 -8.67 -12.15 17.80
C ASN A 42 -9.17 -11.66 16.42
N THR A 43 -8.50 -10.70 15.79
CA THR A 43 -8.90 -10.10 14.49
C THR A 43 -8.29 -10.79 13.26
N SER A 44 -7.72 -12.00 13.39
CA SER A 44 -6.81 -12.62 12.42
C SER A 44 -7.38 -13.07 11.06
N LYS A 45 -8.62 -12.72 10.70
CA LYS A 45 -9.28 -13.19 9.46
C LYS A 45 -9.90 -12.10 8.59
N ASN A 46 -9.52 -10.85 8.81
CA ASN A 46 -10.07 -9.76 8.04
C ASN A 46 -9.30 -9.63 6.71
N ASN A 47 -9.97 -9.83 5.58
CA ASN A 47 -9.45 -9.52 4.24
C ASN A 47 -9.42 -8.00 3.98
N TRP A 48 -9.14 -7.23 5.02
CA TRP A 48 -9.09 -5.79 4.94
C TRP A 48 -7.81 -5.37 4.25
N LYS A 49 -7.90 -4.28 3.52
CA LYS A 49 -6.75 -3.70 2.83
C LYS A 49 -6.51 -2.30 3.35
N ILE A 50 -5.25 -1.91 3.46
CA ILE A 50 -4.89 -0.54 3.85
C ILE A 50 -4.47 0.26 2.63
N LYS A 51 -4.80 1.54 2.61
CA LYS A 51 -4.40 2.50 1.59
C LYS A 51 -3.83 3.71 2.29
N GLY A 52 -2.61 4.11 1.93
CA GLY A 52 -1.96 5.26 2.50
C GLY A 52 -1.84 6.39 1.48
N ASN A 53 -2.22 7.60 1.88
CA ASN A 53 -1.58 8.82 1.38
C ASN A 53 -1.37 9.80 2.54
N ASP A 54 -0.46 10.75 2.38
CA ASP A 54 -0.04 11.69 3.43
C ASP A 54 -1.17 12.34 4.27
N LYS A 55 -2.31 12.64 3.64
CA LYS A 55 -3.44 13.33 4.27
C LYS A 55 -4.41 12.39 4.98
N LYS A 56 -4.47 11.11 4.60
CA LYS A 56 -5.46 10.16 5.09
C LYS A 56 -5.01 8.71 4.93
N ILE A 57 -5.31 7.91 5.94
CA ILE A 57 -5.19 6.45 5.84
C ILE A 57 -6.58 5.87 5.64
N GLY A 58 -6.73 5.05 4.60
CA GLY A 58 -7.94 4.31 4.30
C GLY A 58 -7.80 2.85 4.71
N VAL A 59 -8.81 2.29 5.38
CA VAL A 59 -8.97 0.84 5.55
C VAL A 59 -10.20 0.41 4.74
N LEU A 60 -9.99 -0.49 3.78
CA LEU A 60 -11.02 -1.06 2.93
C LEU A 60 -11.51 -2.38 3.53
N CYS A 61 -12.79 -2.43 3.87
CA CYS A 61 -13.49 -3.57 4.47
C CYS A 61 -14.65 -3.97 3.55
N GLY A 62 -14.42 -4.94 2.67
CA GLY A 62 -15.37 -5.26 1.60
C GLY A 62 -15.60 -4.03 0.71
N ASN A 63 -16.85 -3.55 0.64
CA ASN A 63 -17.22 -2.36 -0.15
C ASN A 63 -17.29 -1.07 0.69
N VAL A 64 -16.72 -1.05 1.89
CA VAL A 64 -16.72 0.13 2.77
C VAL A 64 -15.29 0.60 3.03
N ARG A 65 -15.04 1.89 2.83
CA ARG A 65 -13.76 2.54 3.05
C ARG A 65 -13.82 3.45 4.28
N TYR A 66 -13.02 3.13 5.27
CA TYR A 66 -12.85 3.85 6.53
C TYR A 66 -11.65 4.78 6.44
N ARG A 67 -11.84 6.09 6.54
CA ARG A 67 -10.77 7.09 6.43
C ARG A 67 -10.41 7.65 7.80
N PHE A 68 -9.18 7.47 8.21
CA PHE A 68 -8.56 8.17 9.34
C PHE A 68 -7.98 9.48 8.81
N ILE A 69 -8.56 10.59 9.24
CA ILE A 69 -8.26 11.94 8.74
C ILE A 69 -7.49 12.70 9.81
N LYS A 70 -6.30 13.18 9.48
CA LYS A 70 -5.51 13.99 10.41
C LYS A 70 -6.28 15.27 10.76
N THR A 71 -6.35 15.58 12.05
CA THR A 71 -6.78 16.89 12.54
C THR A 71 -5.89 17.32 13.71
N THR A 72 -5.69 18.62 13.83
CA THR A 72 -5.04 19.26 14.98
C THR A 72 -6.04 19.97 15.89
N THR A 73 -7.33 19.97 15.51
CA THR A 73 -8.40 20.63 16.24
C THR A 73 -9.00 19.64 17.24
N PRO A 74 -8.76 19.79 18.55
CA PRO A 74 -9.19 18.79 19.53
C PRO A 74 -10.71 18.59 19.58
N THR A 75 -11.48 19.65 19.31
CA THR A 75 -12.95 19.58 19.29
C THR A 75 -13.48 18.68 18.17
N SER A 76 -12.68 18.44 17.13
CA SER A 76 -13.06 17.56 16.02
C SER A 76 -12.55 16.13 16.18
N TYR A 77 -11.88 15.79 17.28
CA TYR A 77 -11.40 14.42 17.47
C TYR A 77 -12.59 13.47 17.59
N TYR A 78 -12.52 12.38 16.82
CA TYR A 78 -13.54 11.35 16.70
C TYR A 78 -14.87 11.83 16.11
N GLU A 79 -14.94 13.05 15.58
CA GLU A 79 -16.07 13.47 14.76
C GLU A 79 -16.10 12.63 13.48
N TYR A 80 -17.28 12.13 13.15
CA TYR A 80 -17.50 11.38 11.92
C TYR A 80 -17.76 12.34 10.77
N SER A 81 -16.90 12.31 9.76
CA SER A 81 -17.23 12.93 8.48
C SER A 81 -18.10 11.96 7.68
N GLN A 82 -19.37 12.32 7.48
CA GLN A 82 -20.13 11.80 6.36
C GLN A 82 -19.58 12.46 5.10
N VAL A 83 -18.52 11.88 4.54
CA VAL A 83 -18.00 12.35 3.26
C VAL A 83 -19.01 11.91 2.20
N ASN A 84 -19.94 12.80 1.88
CA ASN A 84 -20.91 12.62 0.81
C ASN A 84 -20.19 12.24 -0.50
N ARG A 85 -20.88 11.40 -1.29
CA ARG A 85 -20.48 10.95 -2.63
C ARG A 85 -20.15 12.15 -3.51
N PHE A 86 -18.87 12.52 -3.61
CA PHE A 86 -18.44 13.52 -4.58
C PHE A 86 -17.54 12.86 -5.62
N TYR A 87 -18.11 12.80 -6.82
CA TYR A 87 -17.56 12.48 -8.14
C TYR A 87 -16.89 11.11 -8.33
N GLY A 88 -17.57 10.29 -9.13
CA GLY A 88 -17.01 9.08 -9.72
C GLY A 88 -17.73 7.82 -9.27
N ASP A 89 -18.17 7.04 -10.24
CA ASP A 89 -18.91 5.78 -10.20
C ASP A 89 -18.15 4.65 -9.47
N TRP A 90 -17.92 4.80 -8.16
CA TRP A 90 -17.34 3.77 -7.31
C TRP A 90 -18.38 3.36 -6.27
N SER A 91 -18.78 2.10 -6.29
CA SER A 91 -19.78 1.48 -5.40
C SER A 91 -19.40 1.46 -3.91
N GLU A 92 -18.27 2.06 -3.53
CA GLU A 92 -17.75 2.03 -2.17
C GLU A 92 -18.41 3.07 -1.27
N ARG A 93 -18.92 2.63 -0.11
CA ARG A 93 -19.39 3.54 0.94
C ARG A 93 -18.17 4.09 1.69
N VAL A 94 -18.09 5.41 1.86
CA VAL A 94 -16.98 6.04 2.56
C VAL A 94 -17.45 6.55 3.93
N LYS A 95 -16.72 6.19 4.98
CA LYS A 95 -16.84 6.81 6.31
C LYS A 95 -15.52 7.48 6.67
N GLY A 96 -15.55 8.61 7.36
CA GLY A 96 -14.34 9.26 7.85
C GLY A 96 -14.41 9.53 9.35
N MET A 97 -13.26 9.45 10.02
CA MET A 97 -13.09 9.80 11.43
C MET A 97 -11.85 10.69 11.56
N PHE A 98 -12.02 11.83 12.20
CA PHE A 98 -10.94 12.76 12.49
C PHE A 98 -10.14 12.28 13.71
N ILE A 99 -8.82 12.18 13.59
CA ILE A 99 -7.95 11.74 14.69
C ILE A 99 -6.69 12.61 14.80
N PRO A 100 -6.13 12.75 16.02
CA PRO A 100 -4.76 13.20 16.16
C PRO A 100 -3.82 12.14 15.56
N TYR A 101 -2.84 12.55 14.77
CA TYR A 101 -1.76 11.64 14.41
C TYR A 101 -0.84 11.45 15.62
N PRO A 102 -0.33 10.22 15.86
CA PRO A 102 0.65 9.99 16.90
C PRO A 102 1.95 10.77 16.62
N ASN A 103 2.85 10.85 17.61
CA ASN A 103 4.06 11.69 17.54
C ASN A 103 5.05 11.30 16.41
N GLY A 104 4.88 10.15 15.77
CA GLY A 104 5.57 9.70 14.55
C GLY A 104 4.76 9.85 13.26
N GLY A 105 3.67 10.62 13.30
CA GLY A 105 2.94 11.08 12.12
C GLY A 105 2.23 9.98 11.34
N PHE A 106 2.32 10.08 10.01
CA PHE A 106 1.60 9.22 9.08
C PHE A 106 2.12 7.77 9.10
N THR A 107 3.44 7.58 9.06
CA THR A 107 4.07 6.25 9.03
C THR A 107 3.78 5.46 10.30
N GLU A 108 3.84 6.10 11.47
CA GLU A 108 3.52 5.44 12.74
C GLU A 108 2.05 5.02 12.81
N LEU A 109 1.12 5.89 12.37
CA LEU A 109 -0.30 5.53 12.31
C LEU A 109 -0.54 4.37 11.33
N PHE A 110 0.09 4.38 10.17
CA PHE A 110 -0.01 3.28 9.20
C PHE A 110 0.40 1.95 9.83
N VAL A 111 1.59 1.94 10.44
CA VAL A 111 2.14 0.78 11.15
C VAL A 111 1.21 0.36 12.28
N TYR A 112 0.70 1.30 13.06
CA TYR A 112 -0.24 1.04 14.15
C TYR A 112 -1.47 0.29 13.64
N LEU A 113 -2.09 0.77 12.57
CA LEU A 113 -3.31 0.19 12.01
C LEU A 113 -3.05 -1.19 11.38
N VAL A 114 -1.94 -1.34 10.65
CA VAL A 114 -1.50 -2.63 10.11
C VAL A 114 -1.33 -3.66 11.22
N ASP A 115 -0.58 -3.31 12.27
CA ASP A 115 -0.25 -4.22 13.36
C ASP A 115 -1.50 -4.55 14.19
N THR A 116 -2.35 -3.55 14.47
CA THR A 116 -3.55 -3.69 15.31
C THR A 116 -4.62 -4.51 14.61
N PHE A 117 -4.89 -4.22 13.33
CA PHE A 117 -5.94 -4.90 12.56
C PHE A 117 -5.44 -6.14 11.82
N ARG A 118 -4.14 -6.48 11.95
CA ARG A 118 -3.50 -7.62 11.27
C ARG A 118 -3.70 -7.59 9.75
N ILE A 119 -3.67 -6.40 9.15
CA ILE A 119 -3.81 -6.22 7.71
C ILE A 119 -2.56 -6.76 7.02
N ARG A 120 -2.75 -7.59 5.99
CA ARG A 120 -1.65 -8.20 5.20
C ARG A 120 -1.49 -7.60 3.80
N THR A 121 -2.49 -6.87 3.34
CA THR A 121 -2.52 -6.35 1.98
C THR A 121 -2.66 -4.83 2.00
N VAL A 122 -1.76 -4.16 1.31
CA VAL A 122 -1.84 -2.74 0.98
C VAL A 122 -2.52 -2.63 -0.39
N ASN A 123 -3.72 -2.04 -0.43
CA ASN A 123 -4.46 -1.85 -1.68
C ASN A 123 -3.74 -0.90 -2.63
N GLU A 124 -3.18 0.17 -2.10
CA GLU A 124 -2.42 1.14 -2.88
C GLU A 124 -1.43 1.87 -1.99
N LEU A 125 -0.16 1.85 -2.40
CA LEU A 125 0.93 2.60 -1.81
C LEU A 125 1.38 3.67 -2.80
N ARG A 126 0.89 4.89 -2.60
CA ARG A 126 1.11 6.01 -3.51
C ARG A 126 1.99 7.09 -2.86
N SER A 127 2.98 7.56 -3.60
CA SER A 127 3.83 8.68 -3.19
C SER A 127 3.00 9.98 -3.05
N PRO A 128 3.41 10.92 -2.18
CA PRO A 128 2.66 12.15 -1.93
C PRO A 128 2.62 13.05 -3.17
N ASN A 129 1.49 13.71 -3.45
CA ASN A 129 1.45 14.66 -4.57
C ASN A 129 2.39 15.86 -4.26
N GLU A 130 3.22 16.30 -5.22
CA GLU A 130 4.14 17.46 -5.10
C GLU A 130 3.47 18.73 -4.55
N THR A 131 2.15 18.86 -4.74
CA THR A 131 1.36 19.99 -4.24
C THR A 131 1.01 19.92 -2.75
N ALA A 132 1.33 18.83 -2.06
CA ALA A 132 1.09 18.64 -0.64
C ALA A 132 2.39 18.84 0.16
N PRO A 133 2.57 19.99 0.85
CA PRO A 133 3.81 20.29 1.59
C PRO A 133 4.05 19.39 2.82
N SER A 134 3.11 18.50 3.15
CA SER A 134 3.09 17.72 4.39
C SER A 134 3.87 16.40 4.35
N CYS A 135 4.29 15.91 3.19
CA CYS A 135 4.96 14.61 3.09
C CYS A 135 6.10 14.63 2.09
N SER A 136 7.31 14.37 2.61
CA SER A 136 8.51 14.24 1.81
C SER A 136 8.57 12.87 1.14
N PHE A 137 9.34 12.78 0.07
CA PHE A 137 9.64 11.50 -0.56
C PHE A 137 10.34 10.54 0.42
N ASP A 138 11.14 11.06 1.36
CA ASP A 138 11.80 10.24 2.40
C ASP A 138 10.79 9.51 3.29
N GLN A 139 9.71 10.17 3.72
CA GLN A 139 8.66 9.52 4.50
C GLN A 139 7.96 8.41 3.71
N TYR A 140 7.85 8.58 2.39
CA TYR A 140 7.33 7.53 1.51
C TYR A 140 8.28 6.34 1.43
N LEU A 141 9.59 6.57 1.33
CA LEU A 141 10.60 5.51 1.38
C LEU A 141 10.61 4.80 2.74
N GLU A 142 10.45 5.51 3.86
CA GLU A 142 10.29 4.92 5.20
C GLU A 142 9.03 4.05 5.30
N LEU A 143 7.94 4.48 4.69
CA LEU A 143 6.73 3.68 4.61
C LEU A 143 6.96 2.40 3.78
N MET A 144 7.66 2.50 2.64
CA MET A 144 8.03 1.32 1.84
C MET A 144 8.88 0.34 2.64
N ARG A 145 9.85 0.81 3.42
CA ARG A 145 10.64 -0.06 4.33
C ARG A 145 9.74 -0.73 5.36
N SER A 146 8.81 0.00 5.96
CA SER A 146 7.85 -0.55 6.93
C SER A 146 6.94 -1.64 6.32
N VAL A 147 6.64 -1.54 5.02
CA VAL A 147 5.89 -2.54 4.24
C VAL A 147 6.75 -3.78 3.98
N ILE A 148 8.02 -3.60 3.62
CA ILE A 148 9.00 -4.69 3.41
C ILE A 148 9.23 -5.47 4.71
N ASP A 149 9.53 -4.77 5.82
CA ASP A 149 9.81 -5.37 7.13
C ASP A 149 8.66 -6.23 7.68
N ARG A 150 7.44 -5.96 7.21
CA ARG A 150 6.21 -6.67 7.62
C ARG A 150 5.75 -7.71 6.61
N GLU A 151 6.50 -7.88 5.53
CA GLU A 151 6.19 -8.82 4.44
C GLU A 151 4.76 -8.61 3.91
N LEU A 152 4.35 -7.34 3.74
CA LEU A 152 3.01 -7.03 3.24
C LEU A 152 2.95 -7.17 1.72
N ASP A 153 1.82 -7.67 1.23
CA ASP A 153 1.50 -7.65 -0.19
C ASP A 153 1.01 -6.26 -0.59
N VAL A 154 1.47 -5.75 -1.72
CA VAL A 154 1.03 -4.46 -2.26
C VAL A 154 0.32 -4.71 -3.59
N GLU A 155 -0.95 -4.35 -3.70
CA GLU A 155 -1.64 -4.50 -4.99
C GLU A 155 -1.10 -3.49 -5.99
N ARG A 156 -1.03 -2.21 -5.57
CA ARG A 156 -0.62 -1.12 -6.46
C ARG A 156 0.47 -0.27 -5.82
N LEU A 157 1.62 -0.20 -6.48
CA LEU A 157 2.72 0.68 -6.08
C LEU A 157 2.82 1.84 -7.07
N CYS A 158 2.65 3.08 -6.59
CA CYS A 158 2.58 4.28 -7.44
C CYS A 158 3.60 5.33 -6.99
N CYS A 159 4.46 5.77 -7.91
CA CYS A 159 5.40 6.87 -7.73
C CYS A 159 5.08 8.01 -8.69
N ASP A 160 4.36 9.01 -8.17
CA ASP A 160 3.90 10.18 -8.93
C ASP A 160 4.72 11.45 -8.60
N THR A 161 5.55 11.42 -7.55
CA THR A 161 6.27 12.59 -7.01
C THR A 161 7.65 12.74 -7.60
N LYS A 162 8.04 13.95 -8.03
CA LYS A 162 9.43 14.27 -8.37
C LYS A 162 10.35 14.06 -7.18
N GLY A 163 11.05 12.93 -7.21
CA GLY A 163 12.26 12.73 -6.42
C GLY A 163 13.46 13.31 -7.14
N ASP A 164 14.53 13.59 -6.39
CA ASP A 164 15.84 13.76 -7.01
C ASP A 164 16.36 12.41 -7.56
N LYS A 165 17.51 12.44 -8.23
CA LYS A 165 18.09 11.24 -8.86
C LYS A 165 18.38 10.12 -7.84
N CYS A 166 18.81 10.46 -6.62
CA CYS A 166 19.13 9.50 -5.58
C CYS A 166 17.88 8.86 -5.00
N ALA A 167 16.83 9.66 -4.80
CA ALA A 167 15.52 9.23 -4.36
C ALA A 167 14.89 8.22 -5.31
N ILE A 168 15.00 8.43 -6.63
CA ILE A 168 14.50 7.48 -7.63
C ILE A 168 15.25 6.15 -7.58
N ALA A 169 16.59 6.17 -7.45
CA ALA A 169 17.37 4.93 -7.33
C ALA A 169 16.94 4.12 -6.10
N ASN A 170 16.81 4.77 -4.94
CA ASN A 170 16.34 4.13 -3.70
C ASN A 170 14.91 3.58 -3.85
N PHE A 171 14.01 4.33 -4.49
CA PHE A 171 12.65 3.87 -4.76
C PHE A 171 12.62 2.60 -5.60
N MET A 172 13.40 2.56 -6.68
CA MET A 172 13.47 1.40 -7.57
C MET A 172 14.05 0.18 -6.84
N GLU A 173 15.08 0.36 -6.01
CA GLU A 173 15.64 -0.70 -5.18
C GLU A 173 14.59 -1.28 -4.20
N LEU A 174 13.87 -0.42 -3.48
CA LEU A 174 12.82 -0.85 -2.56
C LEU A 174 11.65 -1.52 -3.31
N SER A 175 11.30 -1.03 -4.50
CA SER A 175 10.21 -1.60 -5.30
C SER A 175 10.45 -3.08 -5.66
N ASN A 176 11.70 -3.50 -5.86
CA ASN A 176 12.07 -4.89 -6.11
C ASN A 176 11.90 -5.82 -4.90
N GLN A 177 11.95 -5.25 -3.69
CA GLN A 177 11.80 -5.99 -2.44
C GLN A 177 10.32 -6.16 -2.06
N ILE A 178 9.48 -5.20 -2.47
CA ILE A 178 8.03 -5.25 -2.25
C ILE A 178 7.38 -6.34 -3.11
N ASN A 179 6.45 -7.11 -2.53
CA ASN A 179 5.62 -8.03 -3.30
C ASN A 179 4.46 -7.27 -3.97
N VAL A 180 4.70 -6.72 -5.17
CA VAL A 180 3.67 -6.03 -5.94
C VAL A 180 2.86 -7.04 -6.76
N THR A 181 1.56 -7.17 -6.48
CA THR A 181 0.73 -8.23 -7.08
C THR A 181 -0.02 -7.77 -8.33
N GLU A 182 -0.53 -6.53 -8.39
CA GLU A 182 -1.36 -6.05 -9.49
C GLU A 182 -0.61 -5.08 -10.41
N ALA A 183 -0.22 -3.91 -9.93
CA ALA A 183 0.31 -2.84 -10.78
C ALA A 183 1.47 -2.07 -10.15
N PHE A 184 2.47 -1.77 -10.98
CA PHE A 184 3.51 -0.80 -10.69
C PHE A 184 3.38 0.40 -11.63
N HIS A 185 3.29 1.58 -11.06
CA HIS A 185 3.19 2.85 -11.79
C HIS A 185 4.32 3.79 -11.35
N CYS A 186 5.10 4.29 -12.31
CA CYS A 186 6.12 5.29 -12.06
C CYS A 186 6.03 6.40 -13.11
N ASP A 187 5.57 7.56 -12.66
CA ASP A 187 5.42 8.77 -13.48
C ASP A 187 6.69 9.64 -13.50
N GLN A 188 7.79 9.12 -12.97
CA GLN A 188 9.05 9.83 -12.85
C GLN A 188 9.96 9.63 -14.07
N PRO A 189 10.60 10.69 -14.59
CA PRO A 189 11.65 10.54 -15.57
C PRO A 189 12.88 9.93 -14.89
N PHE A 190 13.46 8.93 -15.52
CA PHE A 190 14.70 8.32 -15.05
C PHE A 190 15.91 9.15 -15.48
N PRO A 191 17.01 9.16 -14.70
CA PRO A 191 18.27 9.74 -15.13
C PRO A 191 18.78 9.10 -16.44
N PRO A 192 19.52 9.82 -17.30
CA PRO A 192 20.18 9.22 -18.47
C PRO A 192 21.09 8.07 -18.05
N GLY A 193 21.05 6.96 -18.80
CA GLY A 193 21.83 5.75 -18.49
C GLY A 193 21.35 4.96 -17.27
N PHE A 194 20.19 5.30 -16.69
CA PHE A 194 19.62 4.52 -15.60
C PHE A 194 19.17 3.14 -16.09
N GLN A 195 19.70 2.10 -15.47
CA GLN A 195 19.35 0.71 -15.72
C GLN A 195 18.78 0.12 -14.44
N HIS A 196 17.62 -0.52 -14.54
CA HIS A 196 17.00 -1.24 -13.44
C HIS A 196 16.45 -2.57 -13.91
N GLN A 197 16.77 -3.63 -13.18
CA GLN A 197 16.25 -4.96 -13.42
C GLN A 197 15.19 -5.28 -12.38
N PHE A 198 13.95 -5.50 -12.82
CA PHE A 198 12.91 -6.01 -11.94
C PHE A 198 13.18 -7.48 -11.59
N THR A 199 13.18 -7.78 -10.29
CA THR A 199 13.29 -9.17 -9.78
C THR A 199 11.91 -9.81 -9.62
N ARG A 200 10.85 -9.00 -9.60
CA ARG A 200 9.44 -9.41 -9.48
C ARG A 200 8.61 -8.62 -10.47
N PHE A 201 7.61 -9.27 -11.06
CA PHE A 201 6.81 -8.69 -12.14
C PHE A 201 5.33 -8.64 -11.73
N PRO A 202 4.79 -7.46 -11.38
CA PRO A 202 3.35 -7.27 -11.21
C PRO A 202 2.62 -7.56 -12.52
N ILE A 203 1.29 -7.66 -12.47
CA ILE A 203 0.47 -7.90 -13.68
C ILE A 203 0.65 -6.76 -14.69
N GLN A 204 0.81 -5.53 -14.22
CA GLN A 204 0.94 -4.33 -15.06
C GLN A 204 2.14 -3.48 -14.62
N ILE A 205 2.92 -3.01 -15.58
CA ILE A 205 3.99 -2.03 -15.38
C ILE A 205 3.71 -0.83 -16.29
N LEU A 206 3.61 0.34 -15.67
CA LEU A 206 3.33 1.61 -16.33
C LEU A 206 4.45 2.59 -15.97
N LEU A 207 5.20 3.03 -16.98
CA LEU A 207 6.29 3.99 -16.83
C LEU A 207 6.01 5.19 -17.74
N LYS A 208 6.21 6.41 -17.23
CA LYS A 208 6.05 7.61 -18.05
C LYS A 208 7.03 7.60 -19.23
N GLY A 209 6.48 7.81 -20.43
CA GLY A 209 7.23 7.79 -21.69
C GLY A 209 7.39 6.40 -22.32
N ALA A 210 6.97 5.33 -21.65
CA ALA A 210 6.84 4.00 -22.24
C ALA A 210 5.37 3.70 -22.58
N SER A 211 5.12 3.02 -23.70
CA SER A 211 3.80 2.42 -23.94
C SER A 211 3.55 1.31 -22.91
N THR A 212 2.28 1.09 -22.54
CA THR A 212 1.87 0.08 -21.54
C THR A 212 2.44 -1.30 -21.86
N ILE A 213 3.22 -1.88 -20.94
CA ILE A 213 3.74 -3.24 -21.07
C ILE A 213 2.85 -4.18 -20.25
N SER A 214 2.14 -5.07 -20.93
CA SER A 214 1.44 -6.21 -20.32
C SER A 214 2.29 -7.48 -20.45
N LYS A 215 2.03 -8.46 -19.59
CA LYS A 215 2.85 -9.64 -19.21
C LYS A 215 3.20 -10.67 -20.31
N ILE A 216 3.62 -10.24 -21.50
CA ILE A 216 4.10 -11.12 -22.59
C ILE A 216 5.61 -10.94 -22.89
N PHE A 217 6.32 -9.97 -22.29
CA PHE A 217 7.74 -9.74 -22.65
C PHE A 217 8.66 -9.62 -21.43
N GLU A 218 9.75 -10.39 -21.44
CA GLU A 218 10.96 -10.10 -20.65
C GLU A 218 11.51 -8.75 -21.13
N ILE A 219 11.48 -7.72 -20.30
CA ILE A 219 12.02 -6.41 -20.66
C ILE A 219 13.22 -6.07 -19.79
N PHE A 220 14.37 -5.97 -20.46
CA PHE A 220 15.51 -5.19 -20.00
C PHE A 220 15.23 -3.73 -20.33
N ILE A 221 15.03 -2.89 -19.34
CA ILE A 221 14.89 -1.44 -19.54
C ILE A 221 16.29 -0.84 -19.47
N SER A 222 16.92 -0.66 -20.62
CA SER A 222 18.06 0.24 -20.79
C SER A 222 17.52 1.54 -21.39
N ILE A 223 17.49 2.62 -20.61
CA ILE A 223 17.12 3.94 -21.13
C ILE A 223 18.38 4.58 -21.69
N ASP A 224 18.75 4.09 -22.87
CA ASP A 224 19.35 4.87 -23.95
C ASP A 224 18.62 4.42 -25.22
N ALA A 225 18.38 5.36 -26.12
CA ALA A 225 17.55 5.17 -27.30
C ALA A 225 17.91 3.91 -28.10
N GLU A 226 17.12 2.84 -27.94
CA GLU A 226 16.81 1.77 -28.92
C GLU A 226 16.13 0.60 -28.17
N PHE A 227 14.80 0.49 -28.27
CA PHE A 227 14.08 -0.68 -27.77
C PHE A 227 14.39 -1.91 -28.64
N TRP A 228 15.37 -2.73 -28.23
CA TRP A 228 15.63 -4.04 -28.84
C TRP A 228 14.76 -5.13 -28.18
N VAL A 229 13.69 -5.54 -28.87
CA VAL A 229 12.90 -6.73 -28.50
C VAL A 229 13.55 -7.97 -29.12
N ARG A 230 14.24 -8.78 -28.30
CA ARG A 230 14.78 -10.09 -28.73
C ARG A 230 13.64 -11.10 -28.84
N LYS A 231 13.16 -11.33 -30.05
CA LYS A 231 12.30 -12.46 -30.40
C LYS A 231 13.09 -13.76 -30.19
N LYS A 232 12.74 -14.56 -29.19
CA LYS A 232 13.25 -15.95 -29.05
C LYS A 232 12.55 -16.79 -30.11
N THR A 233 13.08 -16.78 -31.33
CA THR A 233 12.77 -17.78 -32.34
C THR A 233 13.28 -19.12 -31.83
N LEU A 234 12.37 -19.99 -31.42
CA LEU A 234 12.58 -21.43 -31.45
C LEU A 234 12.84 -21.81 -32.91
N LEU A 235 14.11 -21.78 -33.31
CA LEU A 235 14.58 -22.53 -34.47
C LEU A 235 14.78 -23.96 -33.99
N ASP A 236 13.80 -24.81 -34.30
CA ASP A 236 14.04 -26.21 -34.65
C ASP A 236 15.02 -26.26 -35.83
N ASN A 237 16.30 -26.09 -35.53
CA ASN A 237 17.39 -26.47 -36.42
C ASN A 237 17.99 -27.76 -35.86
N SER A 238 17.27 -28.86 -36.10
CA SER A 238 17.88 -30.18 -36.10
C SER A 238 18.94 -30.23 -37.21
N PRO A 239 20.21 -30.59 -36.93
CA PRO A 239 21.19 -30.77 -37.98
C PRO A 239 20.83 -32.01 -38.80
N LYS A 240 20.46 -31.82 -40.08
CA LYS A 240 20.44 -32.92 -41.04
C LYS A 240 21.89 -33.33 -41.31
N ILE A 241 22.25 -34.46 -40.71
CA ILE A 241 23.45 -35.23 -41.00
C ILE A 241 23.47 -35.56 -42.49
N THR A 242 24.48 -35.06 -43.21
CA THR A 242 24.91 -35.60 -44.50
C THR A 242 25.82 -36.80 -44.24
N ARG A 243 25.46 -37.95 -44.82
CA ARG A 243 26.40 -39.03 -45.12
C ARG A 243 26.12 -39.57 -46.52
N SER A 244 27.18 -39.50 -47.32
CA SER A 244 27.58 -40.28 -48.50
C SER A 244 26.52 -41.11 -49.22
#